data_AF-U7QSY5-F1
#
_entry.id   AF-U7QSY5-F1
#
_cell.length_a   1.000
_cell.length_b   1.000
_cell.length_c   1.000
_cell.angle_alpha   90.00
_cell.angle_beta   90.00
_cell.angle_gamma   90.00
#
_symmetry.space_group_name_H-M   'P 1'
#
loop_
_entity.id
_entity.type
_entity.pdbx_description
1 polymer ?
#
loop_
_entity_poly.entity_id
_entity_poly.type
_entity_poly.pdbx_seq_one_letter_code
_entity_poly.pdbx_strand_id
1 'polypeptide(L)'
;EEKDFRDYILIFPIPNMPPVYVYLSKPPVKPLEVDLYRNFDGRLRNGMHADHMPSAAAVKAAAKRLNPTLEPKEQNKQAKDVAAIIIPSKVHQKYSETYGGRNTPEQIAKDAEDLKQAVDNNFNAIKPYLEEEGFSEQELERAHQKIHDINQKQELYK
;
A
#
# COMPACT_ATOMS: atom_id res chain seq x y z
N GLU A 1 5.01 -12.15 -17.99
CA GLU A 1 5.06 -11.02 -17.04
C GLU A 1 4.88 -9.74 -17.82
N GLU A 2 3.91 -8.91 -17.43
CA GLU A 2 3.77 -7.57 -17.99
C GLU A 2 4.84 -6.70 -17.33
N LYS A 3 5.82 -6.23 -18.09
CA LYS A 3 6.90 -5.38 -17.55
C LYS A 3 6.30 -4.07 -17.03
N ASP A 4 6.75 -3.63 -15.85
CA ASP A 4 6.36 -2.35 -15.23
C ASP A 4 6.84 -1.10 -16.00
N PHE A 5 7.52 -1.32 -17.11
CA PHE A 5 7.93 -0.31 -18.06
C PHE A 5 7.90 -0.88 -19.48
N ARG A 6 7.84 0.02 -20.47
CA ARG A 6 8.06 -0.30 -21.88
C ARG A 6 9.16 0.59 -22.41
N ASP A 7 10.16 0.00 -23.04
CA ASP A 7 11.23 0.73 -23.68
C ASP A 7 11.23 0.50 -25.19
N TYR A 8 11.55 1.56 -25.91
CA TYR A 8 11.57 1.57 -27.37
C TYR A 8 12.79 2.34 -27.84
N ILE A 9 13.39 1.85 -28.93
CA ILE A 9 14.27 2.68 -29.75
C ILE A 9 13.44 3.11 -30.96
N LEU A 10 13.04 4.38 -30.98
CA LEU A 10 12.34 4.96 -32.11
C LEU A 10 13.35 5.31 -33.20
N ILE A 11 13.27 4.60 -34.33
CA ILE A 11 14.03 4.92 -35.55
C ILE A 11 13.09 5.67 -36.47
N PHE A 12 13.41 6.94 -36.75
CA PHE A 12 12.57 7.79 -37.59
C PHE A 12 12.96 7.65 -39.06
N PRO A 13 12.00 7.56 -40.00
CA PRO A 13 12.27 7.47 -41.44
C PRO A 13 12.59 8.85 -42.05
N ILE A 14 13.31 9.70 -41.32
CA ILE A 14 13.78 11.00 -41.80
C ILE A 14 15.31 11.07 -41.75
N PRO A 15 15.97 11.58 -42.80
CA PRO A 15 17.43 11.66 -42.85
C PRO A 15 18.02 12.43 -41.67
N ASN A 16 19.17 12.00 -41.17
CA ASN A 16 19.96 12.64 -40.12
C ASN A 16 19.27 12.78 -38.74
N MET A 17 18.15 12.09 -38.49
CA MET A 17 17.61 11.99 -37.13
C MET A 17 18.22 10.78 -36.41
N PRO A 18 18.94 10.98 -35.30
CA PRO A 18 19.45 9.85 -34.52
C PRO A 18 18.29 9.06 -33.90
N PRO A 19 18.46 7.74 -33.67
CA PRO A 19 17.49 6.96 -32.92
C PRO A 19 17.22 7.56 -31.54
N VAL A 20 15.95 7.59 -31.13
CA VAL A 20 15.53 8.10 -29.82
C VAL A 20 15.19 6.93 -28.91
N TYR A 21 15.85 6.85 -27.76
CA TYR A 21 15.46 5.93 -26.71
C TYR A 21 14.29 6.52 -25.90
N VAL A 22 13.19 5.78 -25.84
CA VAL A 22 11.98 6.14 -25.08
C VAL A 22 11.76 5.11 -23.98
N TYR A 23 11.60 5.59 -22.75
CA TYR A 23 11.28 4.79 -21.58
C TYR A 23 9.92 5.23 -21.02
N LEU A 24 8.94 4.34 -21.05
CA LEU A 24 7.61 4.55 -20.50
C LEU A 24 7.48 3.79 -19.19
N SER A 25 7.31 4.50 -18.08
CA SER A 25 7.02 3.91 -16.76
C SER A 25 5.70 4.41 -16.20
N LYS A 26 5.16 3.67 -15.21
CA LYS A 26 4.02 4.14 -14.43
C LYS A 26 4.40 5.44 -13.68
N PRO A 27 3.46 6.40 -13.52
CA PRO A 27 3.76 7.63 -12.80
C PRO A 27 4.20 7.31 -11.36
N PRO A 28 5.12 8.12 -10.77
CA PRO A 28 5.48 7.98 -9.37
C PRO A 28 4.26 8.03 -8.45
N VAL A 29 4.40 7.46 -7.26
CA VAL A 29 3.38 7.58 -6.22
C VAL A 29 3.30 9.02 -5.70
N LYS A 30 2.11 9.43 -5.25
CA LYS A 30 1.88 10.75 -4.63
C LYS A 30 1.73 10.60 -3.11
N PRO A 31 2.16 11.59 -2.30
CA PRO A 31 1.91 11.56 -0.86
C PRO A 31 0.42 11.43 -0.55
N LEU A 32 0.09 10.65 0.48
CA LEU A 32 -1.27 10.31 0.91
C LEU A 32 -2.16 9.68 -0.18
N GLU A 33 -1.55 9.21 -1.28
CA GLU A 33 -2.29 8.42 -2.25
C GLU A 33 -2.73 7.11 -1.61
N VAL A 34 -4.03 6.84 -1.68
CA VAL A 34 -4.65 5.60 -1.17
C VAL A 34 -5.21 4.82 -2.33
N ASP A 35 -4.86 3.55 -2.43
CA ASP A 35 -5.38 2.59 -3.41
C ASP A 35 -5.16 1.15 -2.90
N LEU A 36 -5.60 0.13 -3.63
CA LEU A 36 -5.20 -1.25 -3.38
C LEU A 36 -3.67 -1.39 -3.51
N TYR A 37 -3.04 -2.14 -2.61
CA TYR A 37 -1.58 -2.28 -2.60
C TYR A 37 -1.00 -2.68 -3.97
N ARG A 38 -1.64 -3.65 -4.65
CA ARG A 38 -1.24 -4.09 -6.00
C ARG A 38 -1.18 -2.97 -7.04
N ASN A 39 -1.96 -1.91 -6.90
CA ASN A 39 -1.99 -0.80 -7.86
C ASN A 39 -0.75 0.10 -7.74
N PHE A 40 0.05 -0.08 -6.69
CA PHE A 40 1.35 0.57 -6.55
C PHE A 40 2.53 -0.26 -7.09
N ASP A 41 2.30 -1.50 -7.53
CA ASP A 41 3.35 -2.33 -8.14
C ASP A 41 3.89 -1.62 -9.40
N GLY A 42 5.22 -1.52 -9.50
CA GLY A 42 5.90 -0.86 -10.63
C GLY A 42 5.98 0.66 -10.59
N ARG A 43 5.42 1.33 -9.56
CA ARG A 43 5.47 2.79 -9.45
C ARG A 43 6.69 3.24 -8.64
N LEU A 44 7.37 4.27 -9.15
CA LEU A 44 8.51 4.89 -8.45
C LEU A 44 8.08 5.45 -7.09
N ARG A 45 8.89 5.16 -6.06
CA ARG A 45 8.57 5.45 -4.66
C ARG A 45 9.15 6.75 -4.12
N ASN A 46 10.29 7.24 -4.65
CA ASN A 46 10.90 8.53 -4.30
C ASN A 46 10.94 8.85 -2.79
N GLY A 47 11.40 7.91 -1.96
CA GLY A 47 11.48 8.11 -0.49
C GLY A 47 10.16 7.91 0.27
N MET A 48 9.14 7.35 -0.39
CA MET A 48 7.85 6.97 0.20
C MET A 48 7.71 5.45 0.26
N HIS A 49 6.83 4.96 1.13
CA HIS A 49 6.40 3.56 1.16
C HIS A 49 4.89 3.46 1.00
N ALA A 50 4.42 2.32 0.50
CA ALA A 50 3.03 1.90 0.69
C ALA A 50 2.92 1.16 2.02
N ASP A 51 2.20 1.74 2.97
CA ASP A 51 1.84 1.09 4.23
C ASP A 51 0.49 0.39 4.06
N HIS A 52 0.40 -0.90 4.42
CA HIS A 52 -0.85 -1.66 4.33
C HIS A 52 -1.74 -1.31 5.53
N MET A 53 -2.98 -0.95 5.27
CA MET A 53 -3.94 -0.59 6.30
C MET A 53 -5.22 -1.41 6.08
N PRO A 54 -5.45 -2.51 6.82
CA PRO A 54 -4.64 -3.05 7.91
C PRO A 54 -3.40 -3.82 7.40
N SER A 55 -2.52 -4.26 8.30
CA SER A 55 -1.29 -4.95 7.89
C SER A 55 -1.55 -6.22 7.08
N ALA A 56 -0.70 -6.49 6.10
CA ALA A 56 -0.79 -7.70 5.29
C ALA A 56 -0.79 -8.99 6.14
N ALA A 57 -0.08 -9.00 7.28
CA ALA A 57 -0.06 -10.13 8.19
C ALA A 57 -1.42 -10.36 8.88
N ALA A 58 -2.07 -9.30 9.35
CA ALA A 58 -3.40 -9.37 9.95
C ALA A 58 -4.44 -9.88 8.94
N VAL A 59 -4.39 -9.41 7.69
CA VAL A 59 -5.29 -9.90 6.63
C VAL A 59 -5.10 -11.39 6.36
N LYS A 60 -3.85 -11.86 6.25
CA LYS A 60 -3.58 -13.30 6.08
C LYS A 60 -4.06 -14.13 7.26
N ALA A 61 -3.87 -13.64 8.49
CA ALA A 61 -4.34 -14.31 9.70
C ALA A 61 -5.88 -14.36 9.75
N ALA A 62 -6.57 -13.27 9.40
CA ALA A 62 -8.03 -13.23 9.32
C ALA A 62 -8.56 -14.21 8.26
N ALA A 63 -7.93 -14.23 7.08
CA ALA A 63 -8.27 -15.14 6.00
C ALA A 63 -8.12 -16.61 6.42
N LYS A 64 -7.01 -16.96 7.06
CA LYS A 64 -6.75 -18.30 7.59
C LYS A 64 -7.72 -18.68 8.71
N ARG A 65 -8.12 -17.73 9.57
CA ARG A 65 -9.12 -17.96 10.62
C ARG A 65 -10.49 -18.30 10.03
N LEU A 66 -10.89 -17.62 8.95
CA LEU A 66 -12.17 -17.84 8.27
C LEU A 66 -12.17 -19.11 7.41
N ASN A 67 -11.03 -19.45 6.82
CA ASN A 67 -10.84 -20.66 6.04
C ASN A 67 -9.47 -21.31 6.36
N PRO A 68 -9.42 -22.25 7.32
CA PRO A 68 -8.17 -22.89 7.74
C PRO A 68 -7.43 -23.66 6.65
N THR A 69 -8.11 -24.08 5.58
CA THR A 69 -7.52 -24.78 4.43
C THR A 69 -7.13 -23.84 3.29
N LEU A 70 -7.26 -22.53 3.48
CA LEU A 70 -6.90 -21.54 2.46
C LEU A 70 -5.39 -21.58 2.17
N GLU A 71 -5.06 -21.85 0.91
CA GLU A 71 -3.67 -21.93 0.46
C GLU A 71 -2.90 -20.62 0.66
N PRO A 72 -1.59 -20.67 1.00
CA PRO A 72 -0.78 -19.47 1.19
C PRO A 72 -0.77 -18.51 -0.02
N LYS A 73 -0.92 -19.04 -1.23
CA LYS A 73 -1.02 -18.25 -2.47
C LYS A 73 -2.27 -17.37 -2.48
N GLU A 74 -3.41 -17.89 -2.04
CA GLU A 74 -4.66 -17.14 -1.96
C GLU A 74 -4.61 -16.11 -0.83
N GLN A 75 -3.99 -16.45 0.31
CA GLN A 75 -3.72 -15.48 1.39
C GLN A 75 -2.86 -14.30 0.89
N ASN A 76 -1.82 -14.59 0.10
CA ASN A 76 -0.98 -13.55 -0.50
C ASN A 76 -1.73 -12.68 -1.51
N LYS A 77 -2.68 -13.26 -2.26
CA LYS A 77 -3.54 -12.52 -3.18
C LYS A 77 -4.45 -11.56 -2.41
N GLN A 78 -5.11 -12.04 -1.36
CA GLN A 78 -5.95 -11.20 -0.51
C GLN A 78 -5.16 -10.06 0.14
N ALA A 79 -3.94 -10.33 0.61
CA ALA A 79 -3.07 -9.29 1.16
C ALA A 79 -2.66 -8.19 0.15
N LYS A 80 -2.68 -8.49 -1.15
CA LYS A 80 -2.46 -7.50 -2.22
C LYS A 80 -3.71 -6.68 -2.55
N ASP A 81 -4.88 -7.20 -2.20
CA ASP A 81 -6.20 -6.60 -2.37
C ASP A 81 -6.65 -5.90 -1.07
N VAL A 82 -5.70 -5.25 -0.39
CA VAL A 82 -5.91 -4.43 0.82
C VAL A 82 -5.58 -2.99 0.49
N ALA A 83 -6.28 -2.04 1.11
CA ALA A 83 -5.91 -0.64 1.01
C ALA A 83 -4.48 -0.40 1.52
N ALA A 84 -3.74 0.43 0.80
CA ALA A 84 -2.46 0.95 1.24
C ALA A 84 -2.39 2.45 1.03
N ILE A 85 -1.67 3.13 1.92
CA ILE A 85 -1.43 4.57 1.86
C ILE A 85 0.04 4.85 1.58
N ILE A 86 0.29 5.84 0.73
CA ILE A 86 1.63 6.32 0.43
C ILE A 86 2.06 7.35 1.48
N ILE A 87 3.07 7.01 2.27
CA ILE A 87 3.60 7.87 3.34
C ILE A 87 5.13 7.96 3.26
N PRO A 88 5.75 9.01 3.84
CA PRO A 88 7.21 9.10 3.91
C PRO A 88 7.82 7.86 4.57
N SER A 89 8.87 7.31 3.96
CA SER A 89 9.51 6.08 4.46
C SER A 89 9.95 6.21 5.91
N LYS A 90 10.41 7.41 6.33
CA LYS A 90 10.80 7.70 7.73
C LYS A 90 9.64 7.57 8.72
N VAL A 91 8.44 8.00 8.33
CA VAL A 91 7.24 7.88 9.19
C VAL A 91 6.84 6.42 9.30
N HIS A 92 6.75 5.72 8.17
CA HIS A 92 6.45 4.28 8.15
C HIS A 92 7.45 3.49 9.01
N GLN A 93 8.75 3.70 8.79
CA GLN A 93 9.84 2.99 9.46
C GLN A 93 9.92 3.23 10.96
N LYS A 94 9.54 4.42 11.42
CA LYS A 94 9.73 4.82 12.83
C LYS A 94 8.46 4.69 13.65
N TYR A 95 7.28 4.89 13.06
CA TYR A 95 6.04 5.08 13.83
C TYR A 95 4.92 4.09 13.54
N SER A 96 4.87 3.48 12.35
CA SER A 96 3.86 2.46 12.04
C SER A 96 4.03 1.24 12.95
N GLU A 97 2.97 0.86 13.65
CA GLU A 97 2.99 -0.24 14.63
C GLU A 97 3.27 -1.59 13.94
N THR A 98 2.97 -1.66 12.65
CA THR A 98 3.02 -2.91 11.88
C THR A 98 4.27 -3.03 11.00
N TYR A 99 5.18 -2.06 11.05
CA TYR A 99 6.40 -2.08 10.24
C TYR A 99 7.53 -2.89 10.87
N GLY A 100 8.12 -3.77 10.06
CA GLY A 100 9.27 -4.59 10.43
C GLY A 100 8.91 -5.59 11.53
N GLY A 101 9.82 -5.79 12.48
CA GLY A 101 9.65 -6.74 13.58
C GLY A 101 8.67 -6.30 14.69
N ARG A 102 7.98 -5.17 14.55
CA ARG A 102 7.04 -4.65 15.56
C ARG A 102 5.68 -5.31 15.54
N ASN A 103 5.29 -5.89 14.40
CA ASN A 103 4.04 -6.62 14.25
C ASN A 103 4.14 -8.01 14.89
N THR A 104 3.97 -8.10 16.21
CA THR A 104 4.14 -9.36 16.95
C THR A 104 3.03 -10.36 16.62
N PRO A 105 3.26 -11.68 16.81
CA PRO A 105 2.21 -12.68 16.60
C PRO A 105 0.91 -12.40 17.37
N GLU A 106 1.03 -11.88 18.60
CA GLU A 106 -0.11 -11.51 19.45
C GLU A 106 -0.88 -10.33 18.86
N GLN A 107 -0.17 -9.30 18.38
CA GLN A 107 -0.78 -8.15 17.71
C GLN A 107 -1.47 -8.58 16.41
N ILE A 108 -0.83 -9.42 15.59
CA ILE A 108 -1.40 -9.98 14.35
C ILE A 108 -2.70 -10.75 14.65
N ALA A 109 -2.70 -11.59 15.68
CA ALA A 109 -3.87 -12.36 16.07
C ALA A 109 -5.03 -11.46 16.50
N LYS A 110 -4.73 -10.44 17.32
CA LYS A 110 -5.70 -9.42 17.74
C LYS A 110 -6.25 -8.62 16.56
N ASP A 111 -5.39 -8.12 15.69
CA ASP A 111 -5.81 -7.33 14.52
C ASP A 111 -6.64 -8.16 13.53
N ALA A 112 -6.40 -9.48 13.45
CA ALA A 112 -7.18 -10.39 12.62
C ALA A 112 -8.61 -10.65 13.13
N GLU A 113 -8.91 -10.29 14.37
CA GLU A 113 -10.26 -10.34 14.93
C GLU A 113 -11.08 -9.12 14.51
N ASP A 114 -10.44 -7.94 14.42
CA ASP A 114 -11.07 -6.68 14.00
C ASP A 114 -10.13 -5.87 13.09
N LEU A 115 -10.22 -6.15 11.78
CA LEU A 115 -9.44 -5.48 10.75
C LEU A 115 -9.76 -3.99 10.63
N LYS A 116 -10.97 -3.56 11.01
CA LYS A 116 -11.36 -2.15 10.98
C LYS A 116 -10.64 -1.39 12.09
N GLN A 117 -10.69 -1.92 13.31
CA GLN A 117 -9.99 -1.34 14.45
C GLN A 117 -8.47 -1.37 14.24
N ALA A 118 -7.93 -2.39 13.57
CA ALA A 118 -6.51 -2.45 13.20
C ALA A 118 -6.08 -1.30 12.28
N VAL A 119 -6.94 -0.88 11.33
CA VAL A 119 -6.71 0.34 10.54
C VAL A 119 -6.68 1.56 11.43
N ASP A 120 -7.72 1.72 12.25
CA ASP A 120 -7.89 2.90 13.10
C ASP A 120 -6.68 3.07 14.04
N ASN A 121 -6.20 1.97 14.64
CA ASN A 121 -5.02 1.97 15.52
C ASN A 121 -3.75 2.41 14.77
N ASN A 122 -3.40 1.72 13.68
CA ASN A 122 -2.14 2.01 12.96
C ASN A 122 -2.17 3.40 12.32
N PHE A 123 -3.32 3.84 11.80
CA PHE A 123 -3.48 5.20 11.26
C PHE A 123 -3.31 6.26 12.35
N ASN A 124 -3.95 6.09 13.50
CA ASN A 124 -3.81 7.02 14.64
C ASN A 124 -2.38 7.08 15.16
N ALA A 125 -1.64 5.96 15.15
CA ALA A 125 -0.24 5.92 15.55
C ALA A 125 0.66 6.76 14.63
N ILE A 126 0.39 6.80 13.32
CA ILE A 126 1.20 7.58 12.36
C ILE A 126 0.69 9.00 12.13
N LYS A 127 -0.60 9.29 12.38
CA LYS A 127 -1.25 10.59 12.15
C LYS A 127 -0.45 11.80 12.69
N PRO A 128 -0.03 11.87 13.98
CA PRO A 128 0.67 13.04 14.48
C PRO A 128 2.01 13.28 13.75
N TYR A 129 2.67 12.22 13.31
CA TYR A 129 3.94 12.35 12.58
C TYR A 129 3.73 12.72 11.13
N LEU A 130 2.58 12.40 10.52
CA LEU A 130 2.21 12.92 9.21
C LEU A 130 1.86 14.42 9.29
N GLU A 131 1.27 14.87 10.39
CA GLU A 131 1.06 16.31 10.65
C GLU A 131 2.40 17.05 10.77
N GLU A 132 3.40 16.46 11.44
CA GLU A 132 4.78 16.99 11.49
C GLU A 132 5.45 17.07 10.09
N GLU A 133 5.06 16.21 9.15
CA GLU A 133 5.50 16.28 7.74
C GLU A 133 4.78 17.37 6.93
N GLY A 134 3.81 18.07 7.53
CA GLY A 134 3.09 19.19 6.92
C GLY A 134 1.75 18.82 6.26
N PHE A 135 1.25 17.59 6.46
CA PHE A 135 -0.09 17.23 5.99
C PHE A 135 -1.16 17.80 6.92
N SER A 136 -2.21 18.38 6.32
CA SER A 136 -3.34 18.89 7.09
C SER A 136 -4.22 17.76 7.61
N GLU A 137 -4.90 17.99 8.75
CA GLU A 137 -5.88 17.06 9.28
C GLU A 137 -6.94 16.67 8.23
N GLN A 138 -7.39 17.62 7.42
CA GLN A 138 -8.37 17.35 6.36
C GLN A 138 -7.85 16.37 5.29
N GLU A 139 -6.57 16.45 4.92
CA GLU A 139 -5.97 15.50 3.97
C GLU A 139 -5.84 14.10 4.59
N LEU A 140 -5.48 14.04 5.87
CA LEU A 140 -5.34 12.79 6.61
C LEU A 140 -6.70 12.11 6.80
N GLU A 141 -7.74 12.84 7.18
CA GLU A 141 -9.09 12.28 7.33
C GLU A 141 -9.65 11.80 5.99
N ARG A 142 -9.39 12.51 4.89
CA ARG A 142 -9.77 12.03 3.55
C ARG A 142 -9.06 10.74 3.18
N ALA A 143 -7.76 10.63 3.47
CA ALA A 143 -7.00 9.42 3.22
C ALA A 143 -7.51 8.27 4.10
N HIS A 144 -7.77 8.53 5.38
CA HIS A 144 -8.30 7.57 6.32
C HIS A 144 -9.67 7.03 5.89
N GLN A 145 -10.60 7.91 5.53
CA GLN A 145 -11.90 7.51 5.01
C GLN A 145 -11.77 6.68 3.72
N LYS A 146 -10.86 7.05 2.82
CA LYS A 146 -10.63 6.29 1.58
C LYS A 146 -10.07 4.88 1.83
N ILE A 147 -9.25 4.69 2.87
CA ILE A 147 -8.79 3.36 3.31
C ILE A 147 -10.00 2.51 3.69
N HIS A 148 -10.90 3.05 4.54
CA HIS A 148 -12.11 2.36 4.96
C HIS A 148 -13.03 2.03 3.78
N ASP A 149 -13.24 2.98 2.87
CA ASP A 149 -14.08 2.77 1.68
C ASP A 149 -13.56 1.63 0.79
N ILE A 150 -12.25 1.53 0.61
CA ILE A 150 -11.62 0.45 -0.19
C ILE A 150 -11.80 -0.88 0.53
N ASN A 151 -11.44 -0.97 1.81
CA ASN A 151 -11.50 -2.21 2.56
C ASN A 151 -12.93 -2.73 2.73
N GLN A 152 -13.91 -1.82 2.88
CA GLN A 152 -15.33 -2.17 2.86
C GLN A 152 -15.74 -2.78 1.51
N LYS A 153 -15.28 -2.22 0.38
CA LYS A 153 -15.52 -2.78 -0.96
C LYS A 153 -14.81 -4.12 -1.20
N GLN A 154 -13.72 -4.38 -0.49
CA GLN A 154 -13.03 -5.67 -0.48
C GLN A 154 -13.62 -6.65 0.55
N GLU A 155 -14.72 -6.28 1.22
CA GLU A 155 -15.42 -7.10 2.22
C GLU A 155 -14.51 -7.54 3.39
N LEU A 156 -13.52 -6.73 3.73
CA LEU A 156 -12.59 -7.00 4.84
C LEU A 156 -13.19 -6.66 6.20
N TYR A 157 -14.13 -5.73 6.25
CA TYR A 157 -14.87 -5.39 7.47
C TYR A 157 -16.11 -6.26 7.56
N LYS A 158 -16.19 -7.07 8.62
CA LYS A 158 -17.30 -8.00 8.88
C LYS A 158 -18.10 -7.55 10.08
#